data_AF-A0A3M7BTJ3-F1
#
_entry.id   AF-A0A3M7BTJ3-F1
#
_cell.length_a   1.000
_cell.length_b   1.000
_cell.length_c   1.000
_cell.angle_alpha   90.00
_cell.angle_beta   90.00
_cell.angle_gamma   90.00
#
_symmetry.space_group_name_H-M   'P 1'
#
loop_
_entity.id
_entity.type
_entity.pdbx_description
1 polymer ?
#
loop_
_entity_poly.entity_id
_entity_poly.type
_entity_poly.pdbx_seq_one_letter_code
_entity_poly.pdbx_strand_id
1 'polypeptide(L)'
;MTYGRVGRRRRELLGRLLSARPHQSLEKECAGETAHEDETINDAGRTAADTRSTSTKPPGAREVNDGSWTHYVPDFTPQLQALLQSQLQHPPPHLTRPLLRRMAPRLEELNAWKRPMPLNRVKNQTKDWYASTLARVHPPLPTQEWRRLRDLASGAQSEPQVPRRKKVGNPAPAGDDALLFRLPELPPTDRSRDRHAITPRYMRRMWATVFAQCPVMEWDGEGGKWKVTWGEHALHGLRRRAKESVEG
;
A
#
# COMPACT_ATOMS: atom_id res chain seq x y z
N MET A 1 10.43 7.62 13.38
CA MET A 1 10.75 6.95 12.10
C MET A 1 10.94 5.46 12.34
N THR A 2 10.02 4.61 11.87
CA THR A 2 9.92 3.17 12.19
C THR A 2 10.47 2.32 11.03
N TYR A 3 11.80 2.30 10.87
CA TYR A 3 12.47 1.77 9.67
C TYR A 3 12.53 0.24 9.53
N GLY A 4 12.08 -0.56 10.52
CA GLY A 4 12.27 -2.02 10.53
C GLY A 4 11.03 -2.90 10.38
N ARG A 5 9.81 -2.38 10.62
CA ARG A 5 8.57 -3.22 10.60
C ARG A 5 7.86 -3.26 9.25
N VAL A 6 8.18 -2.33 8.36
CA VAL A 6 7.55 -2.20 7.04
C VAL A 6 8.59 -2.64 6.01
N GLY A 7 8.42 -3.83 5.42
CA GLY A 7 9.42 -4.42 4.51
C GLY A 7 9.84 -3.48 3.38
N ARG A 8 11.12 -3.55 2.97
CA ARG A 8 11.76 -2.67 1.96
C ARG A 8 10.88 -2.45 0.71
N ARG A 9 10.36 -3.54 0.15
CA ARG A 9 9.52 -3.50 -1.07
C ARG A 9 8.29 -2.63 -0.92
N ARG A 10 7.63 -2.67 0.25
CA ARG A 10 6.44 -1.86 0.51
C ARG A 10 6.78 -0.38 0.53
N ARG A 11 7.92 -0.01 1.11
CA ARG A 11 8.38 1.39 1.12
C ARG A 11 8.66 1.87 -0.30
N GLU A 12 9.25 1.04 -1.15
CA GLU A 12 9.47 1.37 -2.57
C GLU A 12 8.14 1.63 -3.29
N LEU A 13 7.13 0.78 -3.10
CA LEU A 13 5.82 0.94 -3.73
C LEU A 13 5.06 2.16 -3.19
N LEU A 14 5.00 2.34 -1.87
CA LEU A 14 4.36 3.52 -1.27
C LEU A 14 5.09 4.81 -1.63
N GLY A 15 6.43 4.76 -1.73
CA GLY A 15 7.24 5.91 -2.13
C GLY A 15 6.83 6.47 -3.48
N ARG A 16 6.46 5.61 -4.45
CA ARG A 16 5.96 6.02 -5.77
C ARG A 16 4.61 6.76 -5.71
N LEU A 17 3.73 6.38 -4.77
CA LEU A 17 2.42 7.01 -4.58
C LEU A 17 2.52 8.36 -3.87
N LEU A 18 3.49 8.48 -2.97
CA LEU A 18 3.75 9.68 -2.18
C LEU A 18 4.60 10.69 -2.95
N SER A 19 5.44 10.24 -3.87
CA SER A 19 6.13 11.13 -4.80
C SER A 19 5.09 11.77 -5.71
N ALA A 20 4.94 13.09 -5.61
CA ALA A 20 4.19 13.89 -6.55
C ALA A 20 4.90 13.87 -7.91
N ARG A 21 4.83 12.75 -8.63
CA ARG A 21 5.10 12.73 -10.07
C ARG A 21 3.76 12.99 -10.75
N PRO A 22 3.48 14.23 -11.19
CA PRO A 22 2.46 14.41 -12.19
C PRO A 22 2.91 13.61 -13.41
N HIS A 23 2.03 12.82 -14.01
CA HIS A 23 2.27 12.16 -15.29
C HIS A 23 2.37 13.17 -16.47
N GLN A 24 2.71 14.43 -16.19
CA GLN A 24 2.87 15.52 -17.16
C GLN A 24 4.25 15.57 -17.82
N SER A 25 5.20 14.70 -17.44
CA SER A 25 6.56 14.75 -17.97
C SER A 25 6.84 13.80 -19.14
N LEU A 26 5.85 13.05 -19.65
CA LEU A 26 6.04 12.19 -20.82
C LEU A 26 5.50 12.79 -22.14
N GLU A 27 4.85 13.96 -22.09
CA GLU A 27 4.36 14.64 -23.29
C GLU A 27 5.22 15.84 -23.72
N LYS A 28 6.29 16.18 -22.98
CA LYS A 28 7.13 17.36 -23.24
C LYS A 28 8.52 17.06 -23.82
N GLU A 29 8.73 15.88 -24.38
CA GLU A 29 9.96 15.54 -25.12
C GLU A 29 9.61 15.14 -26.56
N CYS A 30 8.88 16.00 -27.29
CA CYS A 30 8.69 15.91 -28.75
C CYS A 30 8.06 17.20 -29.31
N ALA A 31 8.67 18.36 -29.05
CA ALA A 31 8.39 19.57 -29.83
C ALA A 31 9.62 20.48 -29.75
N GLY A 32 10.39 20.50 -30.84
CA GLY A 32 11.52 21.40 -31.01
C GLY A 32 11.08 22.86 -31.12
N GLU A 33 11.91 23.70 -30.52
CA GLU A 33 12.30 25.07 -30.91
C GLU A 33 11.47 25.79 -31.99
N THR A 34 10.87 26.92 -31.61
CA THR A 34 11.15 28.24 -32.24
C THR A 34 10.91 29.35 -31.22
N ALA A 35 11.87 30.27 -31.13
CA ALA A 35 11.82 31.49 -30.34
C ALA A 35 10.98 32.59 -31.01
N HIS A 36 10.23 33.38 -30.24
CA HIS A 36 10.27 34.85 -30.29
C HIS A 36 9.48 35.47 -29.11
N GLU A 37 10.06 36.52 -28.56
CA GLU A 37 9.62 37.35 -27.44
C GLU A 37 8.42 38.25 -27.81
N ASP A 38 7.53 38.51 -26.84
CA ASP A 38 7.05 39.88 -26.56
C ASP A 38 6.25 39.93 -25.25
N GLU A 39 6.54 40.96 -24.45
CA GLU A 39 5.91 41.28 -23.18
C GLU A 39 4.45 41.71 -23.35
N THR A 40 3.57 41.22 -22.48
CA THR A 40 2.41 42.02 -22.04
C THR A 40 1.95 41.54 -20.67
N ILE A 41 2.25 42.36 -19.67
CA ILE A 41 1.74 42.25 -18.30
C ILE A 41 0.25 42.54 -18.36
N ASN A 42 -0.59 41.54 -18.13
CA ASN A 42 -2.00 41.74 -17.80
C ASN A 42 -2.40 40.81 -16.65
N ASP A 43 -2.60 41.47 -15.51
CA ASP A 43 -3.32 41.06 -14.32
C ASP A 43 -4.78 40.72 -14.66
N ALA A 44 -5.16 39.44 -14.58
CA ALA A 44 -6.53 38.98 -14.33
C ALA A 44 -6.57 37.44 -14.33
N GLY A 45 -6.85 36.85 -13.17
CA GLY A 45 -7.17 35.41 -13.10
C GLY A 45 -6.83 34.72 -11.80
N ARG A 46 -7.04 35.38 -10.65
CA ARG A 46 -6.92 34.72 -9.34
C ARG A 46 -8.07 33.72 -9.17
N THR A 47 -7.83 32.46 -9.53
CA THR A 47 -8.75 31.36 -9.27
C THR A 47 -8.87 31.13 -7.76
N ALA A 48 -10.08 30.78 -7.30
CA ALA A 48 -10.48 30.68 -5.88
C ALA A 48 -9.76 29.57 -5.06
N ALA A 49 -8.65 29.01 -5.56
CA ALA A 49 -7.84 28.01 -4.87
C ALA A 49 -6.68 28.62 -4.07
N ASP A 50 -6.44 29.93 -4.16
CA ASP A 50 -5.22 30.57 -3.65
C ASP A 50 -5.42 31.48 -2.42
N THR A 51 -6.42 31.17 -1.59
CA THR A 51 -6.57 31.75 -0.24
C THR A 51 -5.99 30.81 0.81
N ARG A 52 -4.73 30.39 0.65
CA ARG A 52 -3.97 29.83 1.78
C ARG A 52 -3.42 30.99 2.59
N SER A 53 -4.15 31.40 3.61
CA SER A 53 -3.72 32.40 4.60
C SER A 53 -2.35 32.00 5.18
N THR A 54 -1.28 32.65 4.72
CA THR A 54 0.09 32.50 5.22
C THR A 54 0.30 33.36 6.48
N SER A 55 -0.67 33.36 7.40
CA SER A 55 -0.44 33.97 8.72
C SER A 55 0.56 33.10 9.49
N THR A 56 1.75 33.64 9.76
CA THR A 56 2.79 32.98 10.58
C THR A 56 2.43 32.96 12.06
N LYS A 57 1.36 33.66 12.47
CA LYS A 57 0.89 33.67 13.85
C LYS A 57 0.08 32.39 14.11
N PRO A 58 0.32 31.67 15.22
CA PRO A 58 -0.56 30.58 15.62
C PRO A 58 -1.99 31.14 15.79
N PRO A 59 -3.02 30.48 15.23
CA PRO A 59 -4.39 30.98 15.30
C PRO A 59 -4.81 31.21 16.74
N GLY A 60 -5.51 32.32 16.96
CA GLY A 60 -6.04 32.71 18.25
C GLY A 60 -7.18 31.79 18.69
N ALA A 61 -7.45 31.73 19.99
CA ALA A 61 -8.48 30.81 20.48
C ALA A 61 -9.90 31.14 20.00
N ARG A 62 -10.16 32.42 19.71
CA ARG A 62 -11.42 32.89 19.13
C ARG A 62 -11.57 32.41 17.69
N GLU A 63 -10.56 32.60 16.85
CA GLU A 63 -10.54 32.17 15.44
C GLU A 63 -10.83 30.66 15.29
N VAL A 64 -10.28 29.84 16.20
CA VAL A 64 -10.56 28.40 16.21
C VAL A 64 -12.01 28.11 16.63
N ASN A 65 -12.52 28.79 17.66
CA ASN A 65 -13.91 28.62 18.12
C ASN A 65 -14.94 29.12 17.10
N ASP A 66 -14.59 30.15 16.33
CA ASP A 66 -15.41 30.72 15.26
C ASP A 66 -15.39 29.84 13.99
N GLY A 67 -14.71 28.69 14.02
CA GLY A 67 -14.64 27.73 12.91
C GLY A 67 -13.76 28.16 11.74
N SER A 68 -13.08 29.31 11.84
CA SER A 68 -12.22 29.84 10.78
C SER A 68 -10.91 29.08 10.62
N TRP A 69 -10.49 28.32 11.64
CA TRP A 69 -9.26 27.54 11.60
C TRP A 69 -9.53 26.07 11.26
N THR A 70 -9.16 25.66 10.06
CA THR A 70 -9.18 24.26 9.64
C THR A 70 -7.89 23.57 10.07
N HIS A 71 -8.01 22.42 10.72
CA HIS A 71 -6.86 21.60 11.10
C HIS A 71 -6.03 21.21 9.85
N TYR A 72 -4.71 21.28 9.95
CA TYR A 72 -3.79 20.83 8.90
C TYR A 72 -3.89 19.31 8.71
N VAL A 73 -4.83 18.87 7.88
CA VAL A 73 -4.85 17.53 7.32
C VAL A 73 -4.08 17.63 6.00
N PRO A 74 -2.98 16.90 5.82
CA PRO A 74 -2.28 16.92 4.54
C PRO A 74 -3.20 16.39 3.44
N ASP A 75 -3.38 17.17 2.38
CA ASP A 75 -4.08 16.73 1.19
C ASP A 75 -3.36 15.50 0.62
N PHE A 76 -4.10 14.42 0.38
CA PHE A 76 -3.53 13.23 -0.22
C PHE A 76 -3.19 13.48 -1.68
N THR A 77 -2.17 12.79 -2.20
CA THR A 77 -1.95 12.74 -3.65
C THR A 77 -3.20 12.12 -4.31
N PRO A 78 -3.57 12.52 -5.54
CA PRO A 78 -4.77 12.00 -6.19
C PRO A 78 -4.73 10.47 -6.35
N GLN A 79 -3.52 9.91 -6.54
CA GLN A 79 -3.25 8.47 -6.53
C GLN A 79 -3.62 7.81 -5.21
N LEU A 80 -3.10 8.35 -4.09
CA LEU A 80 -3.35 7.81 -2.77
C LEU A 80 -4.82 7.98 -2.38
N GLN A 81 -5.44 9.10 -2.74
CA GLN A 81 -6.85 9.35 -2.51
C GLN A 81 -7.73 8.32 -3.23
N ALA A 82 -7.51 8.09 -4.53
CA ALA A 82 -8.25 7.10 -5.31
C ALA A 82 -8.10 5.69 -4.74
N LEU A 83 -6.89 5.32 -4.31
CA LEU A 83 -6.63 4.03 -3.67
C LEU A 83 -7.38 3.90 -2.34
N LEU A 84 -7.30 4.90 -1.47
CA LEU A 84 -8.00 4.89 -0.18
C LEU A 84 -9.52 4.79 -0.36
N GLN A 85 -10.09 5.54 -1.31
CA GLN A 85 -11.50 5.47 -1.65
C GLN A 85 -11.88 4.07 -2.14
N SER A 86 -11.08 3.50 -3.06
CA SER A 86 -11.31 2.15 -3.58
C SER A 86 -11.21 1.09 -2.48
N GLN A 87 -10.25 1.20 -1.55
CA GLN A 87 -10.10 0.28 -0.42
C GLN A 87 -11.26 0.36 0.59
N LEU A 88 -11.90 1.51 0.73
CA LEU A 88 -13.10 1.66 1.56
C LEU A 88 -14.34 1.05 0.90
N GLN A 89 -14.47 1.20 -0.41
CA GLN A 89 -15.57 0.60 -1.18
C GLN A 89 -15.42 -0.93 -1.28
N HIS A 90 -14.18 -1.38 -1.49
CA HIS A 90 -13.82 -2.78 -1.72
C HIS A 90 -12.74 -3.22 -0.72
N PRO A 91 -13.13 -3.55 0.53
CA PRO A 91 -12.20 -3.99 1.54
C PRO A 91 -11.63 -5.38 1.16
N PRO A 92 -10.29 -5.56 1.09
CA PRO A 92 -9.72 -6.81 0.64
C PRO A 92 -10.03 -7.97 1.60
N PRO A 93 -10.34 -9.18 1.08
CA PRO A 93 -10.68 -10.34 1.89
C PRO A 93 -9.43 -10.92 2.58
N HIS A 94 -9.63 -11.57 3.73
CA HIS A 94 -8.57 -12.24 4.52
C HIS A 94 -7.45 -11.31 5.01
N LEU A 95 -7.82 -10.16 5.55
CA LEU A 95 -6.94 -9.12 6.04
C LEU A 95 -5.81 -9.63 6.95
N THR A 96 -4.56 -9.46 6.49
CA THR A 96 -3.37 -9.52 7.36
C THR A 96 -3.16 -8.21 8.13
N ARG A 97 -3.88 -7.14 7.75
CA ARG A 97 -3.74 -5.77 8.26
C ARG A 97 -5.07 -5.25 8.79
N PRO A 98 -5.06 -4.36 9.81
CA PRO A 98 -6.31 -3.78 10.29
C PRO A 98 -7.01 -2.97 9.18
N LEU A 99 -8.33 -3.13 9.11
CA LEU A 99 -9.15 -2.48 8.09
C LEU A 99 -9.06 -0.94 8.20
N LEU A 100 -9.00 -0.29 7.04
CA LEU A 100 -9.16 1.16 6.93
C LEU A 100 -10.64 1.49 7.16
N ARG A 101 -10.94 2.35 8.14
CA ARG A 101 -12.33 2.72 8.47
C ARG A 101 -12.73 4.10 7.94
N ARG A 102 -11.78 5.02 7.80
CA ARG A 102 -12.02 6.45 7.53
C ARG A 102 -10.85 7.06 6.77
N MET A 103 -11.13 8.06 5.94
CA MET A 103 -10.14 8.87 5.22
C MET A 103 -9.74 10.16 5.95
N ALA A 104 -10.32 10.45 7.11
CA ALA A 104 -10.00 11.64 7.90
C ALA A 104 -9.69 11.27 9.37
N PRO A 105 -8.81 12.01 10.04
CA PRO A 105 -8.55 11.84 11.46
C PRO A 105 -9.79 12.24 12.28
N ARG A 106 -9.98 11.61 13.45
CA ARG A 106 -10.95 12.09 14.45
C ARG A 106 -10.24 13.13 15.30
N LEU A 107 -10.45 14.39 14.98
CA LEU A 107 -9.95 15.52 15.75
C LEU A 107 -11.16 16.18 16.41
N GLU A 108 -11.08 16.37 17.71
CA GLU A 108 -12.03 17.21 18.42
C GLU A 108 -11.55 18.65 18.30
N GLU A 109 -12.43 19.55 17.93
CA GLU A 109 -12.09 20.98 17.79
C GLU A 109 -11.71 21.59 19.15
N LEU A 110 -12.37 21.11 20.21
CA LEU A 110 -12.24 21.60 21.58
C LEU A 110 -11.64 20.56 22.51
N ASN A 111 -10.89 21.03 23.51
CA ASN A 111 -10.37 20.25 24.63
C ASN A 111 -11.43 20.14 25.76
N ALA A 112 -11.16 19.33 26.79
CA ALA A 112 -12.03 19.11 27.95
C ALA A 112 -12.47 20.41 28.67
N TRP A 113 -11.68 21.49 28.58
CA TRP A 113 -12.02 22.80 29.11
C TRP A 113 -12.75 23.73 28.13
N LYS A 114 -13.35 23.19 27.05
CA LYS A 114 -14.03 23.96 25.98
C LYS A 114 -13.15 25.05 25.35
N ARG A 115 -11.84 24.82 25.35
CA ARG A 115 -10.83 25.65 24.67
C ARG A 115 -10.44 24.97 23.37
N PRO A 116 -9.97 25.69 22.36
CA PRO A 116 -9.47 25.07 21.12
C PRO A 116 -8.34 24.08 21.40
N MET A 117 -8.30 23.01 20.61
CA MET A 117 -7.25 21.99 20.74
C MET A 117 -5.86 22.59 20.43
N PRO A 118 -4.83 22.35 21.27
CA PRO A 118 -3.49 22.87 21.02
C PRO A 118 -2.93 22.42 19.67
N LEU A 119 -2.33 23.33 18.90
CA LEU A 119 -1.84 23.08 17.54
C LEU A 119 -0.85 21.92 17.46
N ASN A 120 0.05 21.81 18.43
CA ASN A 120 1.04 20.73 18.49
C ASN A 120 0.36 19.37 18.71
N ARG A 121 -0.72 19.33 19.50
CA ARG A 121 -1.51 18.11 19.71
C ARG A 121 -2.22 17.70 18.42
N VAL A 122 -2.87 18.65 17.74
CA VAL A 122 -3.49 18.41 16.43
C VAL A 122 -2.46 17.87 15.44
N LYS A 123 -1.29 18.52 15.32
CA LYS A 123 -0.20 18.09 14.44
C LYS A 123 0.30 16.68 14.75
N ASN A 124 0.40 16.32 16.02
CA ASN A 124 0.84 14.98 16.41
C ASN A 124 -0.24 13.94 16.12
N GLN A 125 -1.50 14.24 16.44
CA GLN A 125 -2.63 13.36 16.11
C GLN A 125 -2.78 13.16 14.61
N THR A 126 -2.60 14.20 13.78
CA THR A 126 -2.63 14.06 12.32
C THR A 126 -1.46 13.24 11.80
N LYS A 127 -0.24 13.42 12.34
CA LYS A 127 0.91 12.58 12.00
C LYS A 127 0.69 11.11 12.36
N ASP A 128 0.22 10.82 13.57
CA ASP A 128 -0.04 9.46 14.04
C ASP A 128 -1.15 8.79 13.24
N TRP A 129 -2.21 9.55 12.92
CA TRP A 129 -3.28 9.10 12.04
C TRP A 129 -2.76 8.82 10.63
N TYR A 130 -1.97 9.72 10.04
CA TYR A 130 -1.42 9.56 8.70
C TYR A 130 -0.52 8.32 8.62
N ALA A 131 0.37 8.14 9.61
CA ALA A 131 1.20 6.94 9.73
C ALA A 131 0.36 5.66 9.88
N SER A 132 -0.69 5.70 10.70
CA SER A 132 -1.63 4.59 10.88
C SER A 132 -2.39 4.26 9.61
N THR A 133 -2.82 5.27 8.85
CA THR A 133 -3.48 5.12 7.55
C THR A 133 -2.53 4.47 6.55
N LEU A 134 -1.31 5.00 6.40
CA LEU A 134 -0.30 4.41 5.53
C LEU A 134 0.11 2.99 5.92
N ALA A 135 0.01 2.60 7.19
CA ALA A 135 0.27 1.23 7.63
C ALA A 135 -0.84 0.24 7.20
N ARG A 136 -2.07 0.73 7.00
CA ARG A 136 -3.26 -0.05 6.61
C ARG A 136 -3.47 -0.12 5.10
N VAL A 137 -2.94 0.84 4.36
CA VAL A 137 -3.01 0.88 2.89
C VAL A 137 -2.34 -0.35 2.28
N HIS A 138 -2.96 -0.92 1.26
CA HIS A 138 -2.32 -1.92 0.41
C HIS A 138 -1.70 -1.20 -0.79
N PRO A 139 -0.36 -1.13 -0.91
CA PRO A 139 0.26 -0.45 -2.03
C PRO A 139 -0.08 -1.17 -3.34
N PRO A 140 -0.31 -0.44 -4.46
CA PRO A 140 -0.58 -1.06 -5.73
C PRO A 140 0.70 -1.71 -6.25
N LEU A 141 0.53 -2.90 -6.82
CA LEU A 141 1.61 -3.63 -7.46
C LEU A 141 1.85 -3.11 -8.88
N PRO A 142 3.09 -3.21 -9.40
CA PRO A 142 3.32 -2.97 -10.81
C PRO A 142 2.59 -4.03 -11.65
N THR A 143 2.16 -3.61 -12.85
CA THR A 143 1.34 -4.42 -13.76
C THR A 143 1.93 -5.80 -14.06
N GLN A 144 3.25 -5.90 -14.22
CA GLN A 144 3.95 -7.16 -14.47
C GLN A 144 3.82 -8.16 -13.31
N GLU A 145 4.06 -7.70 -12.08
CA GLU A 145 3.97 -8.54 -10.87
C GLU A 145 2.52 -8.95 -10.61
N TRP A 146 1.58 -8.03 -10.86
CA TRP A 146 0.15 -8.31 -10.73
C TRP A 146 -0.32 -9.39 -11.73
N ARG A 147 0.13 -9.32 -12.99
CA ARG A 147 -0.17 -10.35 -14.00
C ARG A 147 0.44 -11.70 -13.63
N ARG A 148 1.70 -11.73 -13.17
CA ARG A 148 2.32 -12.97 -12.66
C ARG A 148 1.50 -13.60 -11.54
N LEU A 149 1.07 -12.82 -10.55
CA LEU A 149 0.24 -13.33 -9.44
C LEU A 149 -1.11 -13.85 -9.93
N ARG A 150 -1.72 -13.17 -10.90
CA ARG A 150 -2.96 -13.63 -11.54
C ARG A 150 -2.75 -14.99 -12.21
N ASP A 151 -1.64 -15.18 -12.93
CA ASP A 151 -1.35 -16.41 -13.66
C ASP A 151 -0.98 -17.58 -12.72
N LEU A 152 -0.37 -17.29 -11.57
CA LEU A 152 -0.17 -18.25 -10.48
C LEU A 152 -1.49 -18.64 -9.79
N ALA A 153 -2.39 -17.68 -9.58
CA ALA A 153 -3.69 -17.90 -8.97
C ALA A 153 -4.64 -18.69 -9.90
N SER A 154 -4.60 -18.42 -11.20
CA SER A 154 -5.33 -19.20 -12.21
C SER A 154 -4.73 -20.60 -12.40
N GLY A 155 -3.44 -20.75 -12.10
CA GLY A 155 -2.71 -22.00 -12.28
C GLY A 155 -2.17 -22.19 -13.68
N ALA A 156 -2.17 -21.14 -14.51
CA ALA A 156 -1.49 -21.09 -15.81
C ALA A 156 0.04 -21.17 -15.64
N GLN A 157 0.56 -20.64 -14.54
CA GLN A 157 1.96 -20.78 -14.14
C GLN A 157 2.06 -21.46 -12.78
N SER A 158 3.18 -22.16 -12.53
CA SER A 158 3.53 -22.74 -11.23
C SER A 158 4.92 -22.25 -10.83
N GLU A 159 5.09 -21.86 -9.57
CA GLU A 159 6.42 -21.54 -9.02
C GLU A 159 7.26 -22.82 -8.93
N PRO A 160 8.55 -22.77 -9.30
CA PRO A 160 9.46 -23.89 -9.10
C PRO A 160 9.67 -24.15 -7.61
N GLN A 161 9.72 -25.42 -7.23
CA GLN A 161 9.98 -25.80 -5.85
C GLN A 161 11.45 -25.51 -5.50
N VAL A 162 11.69 -24.50 -4.65
CA VAL A 162 13.04 -24.16 -4.20
C VAL A 162 13.57 -25.29 -3.32
N PRO A 163 14.73 -25.91 -3.65
CA PRO A 163 15.28 -26.98 -2.83
C PRO A 163 15.63 -26.46 -1.44
N ARG A 164 15.29 -27.25 -0.42
CA ARG A 164 15.62 -26.92 0.97
C ARG A 164 17.14 -26.82 1.13
N ARG A 165 17.61 -25.76 1.80
CA ARG A 165 19.03 -25.62 2.18
C ARG A 165 19.51 -26.90 2.87
N LYS A 166 20.54 -27.55 2.32
CA LYS A 166 21.21 -28.68 2.97
C LYS A 166 21.85 -28.18 4.27
N LYS A 167 21.74 -28.94 5.36
CA LYS A 167 22.51 -28.64 6.59
C LYS A 167 23.99 -28.70 6.22
N VAL A 168 24.72 -27.62 6.51
CA VAL A 168 26.19 -27.61 6.42
C VAL A 168 26.71 -28.22 7.71
N GLY A 169 27.47 -29.31 7.60
CA GLY A 169 28.03 -30.06 8.72
C GLY A 169 27.47 -31.48 8.81
N ASN A 170 28.05 -32.41 8.05
CA ASN A 170 28.22 -33.76 8.61
C ASN A 170 29.32 -33.61 9.67
N PRO A 171 29.10 -34.01 10.93
CA PRO A 171 30.23 -34.14 11.84
C PRO A 171 31.20 -35.15 11.22
N ALA A 172 32.43 -34.72 10.96
CA ALA A 172 33.52 -35.64 10.70
C ALA A 172 33.60 -36.63 11.89
N PRO A 173 33.98 -37.91 11.67
CA PRO A 173 34.23 -38.83 12.78
C PRO A 173 35.46 -38.33 13.54
N ALA A 174 35.24 -37.45 14.52
CA ALA A 174 36.26 -37.04 15.47
C ALA A 174 36.52 -38.22 16.39
N GLY A 175 37.78 -38.63 16.47
CA GLY A 175 38.26 -39.71 17.32
C GLY A 175 37.82 -39.54 18.78
N ASP A 176 37.68 -40.70 19.41
CA ASP A 176 37.24 -41.13 20.74
C ASP A 176 37.28 -40.20 21.99
N ASP A 177 37.71 -38.94 21.92
CA ASP A 177 37.90 -38.09 23.11
C ASP A 177 36.75 -37.12 23.42
N ALA A 178 35.66 -37.12 22.64
CA ALA A 178 34.54 -36.16 22.79
C ALA A 178 33.28 -36.73 23.50
N LEU A 179 33.43 -37.77 24.32
CA LEU A 179 32.31 -38.48 24.96
C LEU A 179 31.69 -37.80 26.19
N LEU A 180 32.17 -36.62 26.63
CA LEU A 180 31.71 -36.00 27.88
C LEU A 180 30.51 -35.05 27.76
N PHE A 181 30.05 -34.70 26.55
CA PHE A 181 28.86 -33.84 26.35
C PHE A 181 27.72 -34.51 25.55
N ARG A 182 27.67 -35.84 25.55
CA ARG A 182 26.54 -36.59 24.96
C ARG A 182 25.34 -36.50 25.91
N LEU A 183 24.61 -35.39 25.84
CA LEU A 183 23.20 -35.33 26.27
C LEU A 183 22.49 -36.55 25.68
N PRO A 184 21.66 -37.28 26.45
CA PRO A 184 20.94 -38.43 25.91
C PRO A 184 20.16 -37.95 24.70
N GLU A 185 20.46 -38.56 23.53
CA GLU A 185 19.77 -38.27 22.29
C GLU A 185 18.27 -38.43 22.57
N LEU A 186 17.55 -37.31 22.58
CA LEU A 186 16.10 -37.35 22.66
C LEU A 186 15.64 -38.32 21.56
N PRO A 187 14.70 -39.24 21.88
CA PRO A 187 14.23 -40.23 20.91
C PRO A 187 13.89 -39.49 19.63
N PRO A 188 14.23 -40.04 18.44
CA PRO A 188 13.97 -39.37 17.17
C PRO A 188 12.48 -39.07 17.14
N THR A 189 12.11 -37.82 17.43
CA THR A 189 10.70 -37.47 17.46
C THR A 189 10.22 -37.74 16.06
N ASP A 190 9.32 -38.71 15.93
CA ASP A 190 8.69 -39.13 14.69
C ASP A 190 7.83 -37.97 14.17
N ARG A 191 8.51 -36.91 13.70
CA ARG A 191 7.90 -35.74 13.07
C ARG A 191 7.69 -36.00 11.58
N SER A 192 7.60 -37.26 11.18
CA SER A 192 7.23 -37.65 9.83
C SER A 192 5.72 -37.61 9.61
N ARG A 193 4.92 -37.67 10.69
CA ARG A 193 3.48 -37.94 10.64
C ARG A 193 2.62 -36.86 10.00
N ASP A 194 3.07 -35.61 9.88
CA ASP A 194 2.30 -34.52 9.25
C ASP A 194 3.14 -33.58 8.38
N ARG A 195 3.97 -34.13 7.48
CA ARG A 195 4.49 -33.29 6.37
C ARG A 195 3.44 -33.24 5.27
N HIS A 196 2.48 -32.32 5.38
CA HIS A 196 1.54 -32.07 4.30
C HIS A 196 2.30 -31.78 2.99
N ALA A 197 2.15 -32.66 2.00
CA ALA A 197 2.65 -32.41 0.67
C ALA A 197 1.93 -31.17 0.11
N ILE A 198 2.71 -30.14 -0.24
CA ILE A 198 2.19 -28.91 -0.82
C ILE A 198 1.65 -29.24 -2.21
N THR A 199 0.33 -29.42 -2.31
CA THR A 199 -0.32 -29.73 -3.59
C THR A 199 -0.44 -28.48 -4.47
N PRO A 200 -0.44 -28.62 -5.81
CA PRO A 200 -0.63 -27.49 -6.72
C PRO A 200 -1.98 -26.79 -6.48
N ARG A 201 -3.03 -27.54 -6.13
CA ARG A 201 -4.34 -26.99 -5.77
C ARG A 201 -4.26 -26.11 -4.51
N TYR A 202 -3.51 -26.54 -3.50
CA TYR A 202 -3.29 -25.76 -2.29
C TYR A 202 -2.53 -24.47 -2.60
N MET A 203 -1.47 -24.54 -3.41
CA MET A 203 -0.71 -23.36 -3.84
C MET A 203 -1.57 -22.39 -4.64
N ARG A 204 -2.37 -22.86 -5.60
CA ARG A 204 -3.30 -22.01 -6.37
C ARG A 204 -4.28 -21.27 -5.46
N ARG A 205 -4.85 -21.96 -4.46
CA ARG A 205 -5.74 -21.34 -3.46
C ARG A 205 -5.03 -20.27 -2.63
N MET A 206 -3.79 -20.54 -2.22
CA MET A 206 -2.97 -19.59 -1.47
C MET A 206 -2.59 -18.38 -2.32
N TRP A 207 -2.20 -18.58 -3.57
CA TRP A 207 -1.94 -17.47 -4.49
C TRP A 207 -3.21 -16.66 -4.77
N ALA A 208 -4.37 -17.30 -4.88
CA ALA A 208 -5.64 -16.61 -5.02
C ALA A 208 -5.97 -15.74 -3.79
N THR A 209 -5.68 -16.19 -2.57
CA THR A 209 -5.93 -15.39 -1.36
C THR A 209 -4.99 -14.19 -1.29
N VAL A 210 -3.72 -14.35 -1.66
CA VAL A 210 -2.76 -13.23 -1.76
C VAL A 210 -3.17 -12.26 -2.86
N PHE A 211 -3.48 -12.76 -4.06
CA PHE A 211 -3.85 -11.95 -5.20
C PHE A 211 -5.13 -11.13 -4.95
N ALA A 212 -6.10 -11.69 -4.23
CA ALA A 212 -7.33 -10.99 -3.86
C ALA A 212 -7.06 -9.68 -3.08
N GLN A 213 -5.96 -9.63 -2.32
CA GLN A 213 -5.56 -8.46 -1.52
C GLN A 213 -4.77 -7.41 -2.31
N CYS A 214 -4.30 -7.74 -3.50
CA CYS A 214 -3.39 -6.89 -4.26
C CYS A 214 -4.16 -5.99 -5.23
N PRO A 215 -4.08 -4.65 -5.06
CA PRO A 215 -4.57 -3.73 -6.07
C PRO A 215 -3.53 -3.51 -7.17
N VAL A 216 -4.00 -3.18 -8.37
CA VAL A 216 -3.22 -2.53 -9.42
C VAL A 216 -3.88 -1.20 -9.75
N MET A 217 -3.06 -0.22 -10.12
CA MET A 217 -3.51 1.14 -10.40
C MET A 217 -3.03 1.54 -11.80
N GLU A 218 -3.97 1.98 -12.62
CA GLU A 218 -3.74 2.44 -13.99
C GLU A 218 -4.35 3.83 -14.15
N TRP A 219 -3.71 4.68 -14.95
CA TRP A 219 -4.24 6.01 -15.26
C TRP A 219 -5.32 5.87 -16.33
N ASP A 220 -6.51 6.40 -16.05
CA ASP A 220 -7.60 6.46 -17.02
C ASP A 220 -7.53 7.81 -17.75
N GLY A 221 -7.07 7.79 -19.00
CA GLY A 221 -6.89 8.99 -19.81
C GLY A 221 -8.22 9.70 -20.14
N GLU A 222 -9.32 8.97 -20.19
CA GLU A 222 -10.64 9.50 -20.55
C GLU A 222 -11.29 10.23 -19.35
N GLY A 223 -11.16 9.65 -18.15
CA GLY A 223 -11.77 10.18 -16.93
C GLY A 223 -10.87 11.14 -16.13
N GLY A 224 -9.60 11.29 -16.51
CA GLY A 224 -8.60 12.04 -15.74
C GLY A 224 -8.45 11.54 -14.29
N LYS A 225 -8.70 10.24 -14.07
CA LYS A 225 -8.78 9.63 -12.73
C LYS A 225 -7.92 8.38 -12.67
N TRP A 226 -7.45 8.08 -11.46
CA TRP A 226 -6.76 6.84 -11.18
C TRP A 226 -7.76 5.69 -11.02
N LYS A 227 -7.70 4.71 -11.92
CA LYS A 227 -8.52 3.51 -11.86
C LYS A 227 -7.78 2.45 -11.07
N VAL A 228 -8.39 2.00 -9.98
CA VAL A 228 -7.84 0.95 -9.11
C VAL A 228 -8.66 -0.32 -9.32
N THR A 229 -7.98 -1.41 -9.68
CA THR A 229 -8.62 -2.72 -9.81
C THR A 229 -8.03 -3.69 -8.80
N TRP A 230 -8.90 -4.40 -8.09
CA TRP A 230 -8.50 -5.39 -7.08
C TRP A 230 -8.44 -6.79 -7.69
N GLY A 231 -7.47 -7.59 -7.26
CA GLY A 231 -7.34 -8.97 -7.74
C GLY A 231 -8.58 -9.83 -7.46
N GLU A 232 -9.32 -9.56 -6.38
CA GLU A 232 -10.58 -10.26 -6.09
C GLU A 232 -11.60 -10.09 -7.24
N HIS A 233 -11.80 -8.85 -7.70
CA HIS A 233 -12.72 -8.55 -8.80
C HIS A 233 -12.26 -9.22 -10.11
N ALA A 234 -10.95 -9.26 -10.34
CA ALA A 234 -10.37 -9.97 -11.47
C ALA A 234 -10.61 -11.50 -11.39
N LEU A 235 -10.47 -12.11 -10.21
CA LEU A 235 -10.75 -13.54 -10.01
C LEU A 235 -12.23 -13.87 -10.22
N HIS A 236 -13.14 -13.03 -9.72
CA HIS A 236 -14.58 -13.20 -9.97
C HIS A 236 -14.92 -13.06 -11.46
N GLY A 237 -14.26 -12.16 -12.18
CA GLY A 237 -14.37 -12.06 -13.64
C GLY A 237 -13.92 -13.33 -14.37
N LEU A 238 -12.78 -13.90 -13.96
CA LEU A 238 -12.26 -15.14 -14.56
C LEU A 238 -13.18 -16.34 -14.33
N ARG A 239 -13.73 -16.48 -13.10
CA ARG A 239 -14.67 -17.57 -12.78
C ARG A 239 -15.98 -17.46 -13.56
N ARG A 240 -16.50 -16.24 -13.76
CA ARG A 240 -17.70 -16.01 -14.57
C ARG A 240 -17.49 -16.42 -16.03
N ARG A 241 -16.41 -15.95 -16.66
CA ARG A 241 -16.08 -16.32 -18.05
C ARG A 241 -15.89 -17.83 -18.21
N ALA A 242 -15.22 -18.48 -17.26
CA ALA A 242 -15.04 -19.93 -17.31
C ALA A 242 -16.37 -20.69 -17.23
N LYS A 243 -17.36 -20.18 -16.50
CA LYS A 243 -18.72 -20.76 -16.45
C LYS A 243 -19.45 -20.59 -17.77
N GLU A 244 -19.40 -19.38 -18.34
CA GLU A 244 -20.03 -19.06 -19.64
C GLU A 244 -19.49 -19.94 -20.78
N SER A 245 -18.18 -20.24 -20.81
CA SER A 245 -17.59 -21.11 -21.83
C SER A 245 -17.93 -22.61 -21.70
N VAL A 246 -18.51 -23.04 -20.59
CA VAL A 246 -18.95 -24.45 -20.39
C VAL A 246 -20.44 -24.62 -20.73
N GLU A 247 -21.20 -23.53 -20.69
CA GLU A 247 -22.66 -23.53 -20.93
C GLU A 247 -23.04 -23.15 -22.39
N GLY A 248 -22.08 -22.78 -23.24
CA GLY A 248 -22.28 -22.45 -24.66
C GLY A 248 -21.58 -23.43 -25.59
#